data_AF-A0A9D9H157-F1
#
_entry.id   AF-A0A9D9H157-F1
#
_cell.length_a   1.000
_cell.length_b   1.000
_cell.length_c   1.000
_cell.angle_alpha   90.00
_cell.angle_beta   90.00
_cell.angle_gamma   90.00
#
_symmetry.space_group_name_H-M   'P 1'
#
loop_
_entity.id
_entity.type
_entity.pdbx_description
1 polymer ?
#
loop_
_entity_poly.entity_id
_entity_poly.type
_entity_poly.pdbx_seq_one_letter_code
_entity_poly.pdbx_strand_id
1 'polypeptide(L)'
;MFKLFKNAFRLTNEGILLAIPLILFLWLMTIYLTFAGSVVDTLPEALSALVTLLCMVGAFFAGWFYIVKKTLKIAKTEYVMDEDRAKALLSLMKQIPAGIGKYFVTFLGMSLFALLIFALYGALVYKFGLHFIGSIDFTPAQIKGAMASPQDMKAFLDSLTPEQIYALGSWNLLFMAATSLLSFLLMLWIPEIIYQTQNPVIALFKSLKKLFVKFPKALLLFVYITFLNIVISFANTFAVLHPIIYMILMTIYFYFLVYVVVLIFYYYDTEFNDVEE
;
A
#
# COMPACT_ATOMS: atom_id res chain seq x y z
N MET A 1 0.33 20.46 -9.98
CA MET A 1 0.96 19.15 -9.67
C MET A 1 2.42 19.25 -9.26
N PHE A 2 3.31 19.90 -10.02
CA PHE A 2 4.73 20.00 -9.61
C PHE A 2 4.95 20.64 -8.22
N LYS A 3 4.27 21.76 -7.91
CA LYS A 3 4.30 22.38 -6.57
C LYS A 3 3.83 21.40 -5.47
N LEU A 4 2.83 20.58 -5.78
CA LEU A 4 2.31 19.57 -4.87
C LEU A 4 3.34 18.48 -4.58
N PHE A 5 4.01 17.95 -5.62
CA PHE A 5 5.08 16.96 -5.47
C PHE A 5 6.28 17.49 -4.68
N LYS A 6 6.70 18.72 -4.98
CA LYS A 6 7.79 19.40 -4.26
C LYS A 6 7.43 19.63 -2.79
N ASN A 7 6.22 20.11 -2.52
CA ASN A 7 5.75 20.35 -1.16
C ASN A 7 5.62 19.03 -0.39
N ALA A 8 5.08 17.97 -1.00
CA ALA A 8 5.02 16.65 -0.38
C ALA A 8 6.42 16.16 0.03
N PHE A 9 7.46 16.40 -0.79
CA PHE A 9 8.82 15.98 -0.45
C PHE A 9 9.37 16.74 0.77
N ARG A 10 9.12 18.06 0.82
CA ARG A 10 9.45 18.87 2.00
C ARG A 10 8.72 18.37 3.25
N LEU A 11 7.41 18.10 3.13
CA LEU A 11 6.58 17.59 4.21
C LEU A 11 7.02 16.22 4.70
N THR A 12 7.48 15.34 3.80
CA THR A 12 8.04 14.04 4.16
C THR A 12 9.36 14.18 4.90
N ASN A 13 10.23 15.11 4.51
CA ASN A 13 11.48 15.39 5.23
C ASN A 13 11.21 15.90 6.64
N GLU A 14 10.27 16.84 6.78
CA GLU A 14 9.83 17.36 8.08
C GLU A 14 9.16 16.25 8.92
N GLY A 15 8.39 15.38 8.27
CA GLY A 15 7.66 14.27 8.88
C GLY A 15 8.40 12.93 8.90
N ILE A 16 9.74 12.90 8.75
CA ILE A 16 10.48 11.65 8.56
C ILE A 16 10.32 10.66 9.73
N LEU A 17 10.00 11.18 10.92
CA LEU A 17 9.67 10.38 12.11
C LEU A 17 8.50 9.41 11.88
N LEU A 18 7.65 9.64 10.87
CA LEU A 18 6.60 8.70 10.45
C LEU A 18 7.15 7.35 9.95
N ALA A 19 8.41 7.30 9.52
CA ALA A 19 9.06 6.06 9.09
C ALA A 19 9.34 5.11 10.26
N ILE A 20 9.62 5.63 11.46
CA ILE A 20 9.98 4.83 12.63
C ILE A 20 8.88 3.82 13.01
N PRO A 21 7.61 4.24 13.25
CA PRO A 21 6.55 3.28 13.57
C PRO A 21 6.28 2.31 12.41
N LEU A 22 6.47 2.73 11.15
CA LEU A 22 6.32 1.85 9.99
C LEU A 22 7.38 0.73 9.97
N ILE A 23 8.66 1.07 10.16
CA ILE A 23 9.75 0.11 10.20
C ILE A 23 9.54 -0.89 11.34
N LEU A 24 9.23 -0.40 12.54
CA LEU A 24 8.98 -1.23 13.71
C LEU A 24 7.79 -2.17 13.48
N PHE A 25 6.72 -1.69 12.85
CA PHE A 25 5.57 -2.50 12.53
C PHE A 25 5.89 -3.59 11.50
N LEU A 26 6.62 -3.27 10.42
CA LEU A 26 7.02 -4.29 9.45
C LEU A 26 7.92 -5.36 10.09
N TRP A 27 8.81 -4.97 11.00
CA TRP A 27 9.64 -5.92 11.72
C TRP A 27 8.81 -6.84 12.64
N LEU A 28 7.86 -6.27 13.39
CA LEU A 28 6.92 -7.03 14.21
C LEU A 28 6.09 -8.00 13.37
N MET A 29 5.63 -7.57 12.20
CA MET A 29 4.88 -8.40 11.24
C MET A 29 5.73 -9.56 10.73
N THR A 30 6.99 -9.33 10.39
CA THR A 30 7.91 -10.39 9.97
C THR A 30 8.12 -11.43 11.08
N ILE A 31 8.32 -10.99 12.32
CA ILE A 31 8.45 -11.90 13.48
C ILE A 31 7.16 -12.72 13.64
N TYR A 32 6.01 -12.05 13.61
CA TYR A 32 4.71 -12.70 13.77
C TYR A 32 4.43 -13.74 12.67
N LEU A 33 4.65 -13.39 11.40
CA LEU A 33 4.44 -14.30 10.27
C LEU A 33 5.41 -15.49 10.31
N THR A 34 6.66 -15.27 10.72
CA THR A 34 7.65 -16.34 10.88
C THR A 34 7.22 -17.31 11.98
N PHE A 35 6.78 -16.78 13.12
CA PHE A 35 6.26 -17.59 14.22
C PHE A 35 5.00 -18.36 13.80
N ALA A 36 4.02 -17.68 13.21
CA ALA A 36 2.78 -18.30 12.75
C ALA A 36 3.05 -19.43 11.74
N GLY A 37 3.97 -19.23 10.79
CA GLY A 37 4.35 -20.25 9.82
C GLY A 37 5.01 -21.49 10.42
N SER A 38 5.49 -21.43 11.66
CA SER A 38 6.13 -22.56 12.37
C SER A 38 5.23 -23.28 13.36
N VAL A 39 4.09 -22.69 13.73
CA VAL A 39 3.21 -23.19 14.81
C VAL A 39 1.78 -23.47 14.33
N VAL A 40 1.36 -22.89 13.21
CA VAL A 40 0.02 -23.10 12.66
C VAL A 40 -0.02 -24.39 11.85
N ASP A 41 -0.63 -25.42 12.41
CA ASP A 41 -0.77 -26.74 11.77
C ASP A 41 -2.23 -27.09 11.45
N THR A 42 -3.19 -26.42 12.09
CA THR A 42 -4.62 -26.71 11.94
C THR A 42 -5.41 -25.52 11.38
N LEU A 43 -6.57 -25.79 10.77
CA LEU A 43 -7.45 -24.75 10.24
C LEU A 43 -7.90 -23.72 11.31
N PRO A 44 -8.29 -24.12 12.55
CA PRO A 44 -8.63 -23.16 13.60
C PRO A 44 -7.46 -22.24 13.98
N GLU A 45 -6.23 -22.77 14.05
CA GLU A 45 -5.03 -21.96 14.31
C GLU A 45 -4.76 -20.98 13.17
N ALA A 46 -4.95 -21.40 11.91
CA ALA A 46 -4.80 -20.53 10.75
C ALA A 46 -5.82 -19.38 10.75
N LEU A 47 -7.07 -19.67 11.10
CA LEU A 47 -8.11 -18.63 11.24
C LEU A 47 -7.78 -17.66 12.38
N SER A 48 -7.34 -18.17 13.52
CA SER A 48 -6.90 -17.34 14.66
C SER A 48 -5.73 -16.44 14.28
N ALA A 49 -4.76 -16.99 13.55
CA ALA A 49 -3.60 -16.24 13.06
C ALA A 49 -4.02 -15.14 12.07
N LEU A 50 -4.93 -15.45 11.15
CA LEU A 50 -5.47 -14.47 10.20
C LEU A 50 -6.21 -13.32 10.91
N VAL A 51 -7.06 -13.64 11.90
CA VAL A 51 -7.78 -12.63 12.70
C VAL A 51 -6.80 -11.74 13.46
N THR A 52 -5.77 -12.33 14.07
CA THR A 52 -4.73 -11.59 14.79
C THR A 52 -3.99 -10.65 13.84
N LEU A 53 -3.62 -11.14 12.65
CA LEU A 53 -2.99 -10.33 11.60
C LEU A 53 -3.84 -9.13 11.20
N LEU A 54 -5.15 -9.35 10.97
CA LEU A 54 -6.10 -8.29 10.64
C LEU A 54 -6.20 -7.24 11.75
N CYS A 55 -6.21 -7.67 13.02
CA CYS A 55 -6.19 -6.77 14.17
C CYS A 55 -4.89 -5.96 14.25
N MET A 56 -3.73 -6.58 14.07
CA MET A 56 -2.44 -5.89 14.08
C MET A 56 -2.36 -4.82 12.98
N VAL A 57 -2.74 -5.19 11.75
CA VAL A 57 -2.78 -4.29 10.59
C VAL A 57 -3.79 -3.15 10.80
N GLY A 58 -4.99 -3.48 11.28
CA GLY A 58 -6.04 -2.50 11.55
C GLY A 58 -5.64 -1.48 12.62
N ALA A 59 -5.05 -1.93 13.72
CA ALA A 59 -4.54 -1.06 14.78
C ALA A 59 -3.41 -0.17 14.27
N PHE A 60 -2.41 -0.76 13.61
CA PHE A 60 -1.28 0.00 13.10
C PHE A 60 -1.73 1.10 12.12
N PHE A 61 -2.52 0.75 11.11
CA PHE A 61 -2.97 1.73 10.12
C PHE A 61 -3.90 2.79 10.72
N ALA A 62 -4.77 2.44 11.66
CA ALA A 62 -5.59 3.41 12.39
C ALA A 62 -4.74 4.48 13.10
N GLY A 63 -3.72 4.05 13.84
CA GLY A 63 -2.79 4.95 14.53
C GLY A 63 -1.90 5.73 13.58
N TRP A 64 -1.30 5.03 12.61
CA TRP A 64 -0.30 5.59 11.68
C TRP A 64 -0.91 6.62 10.73
N PHE A 65 -2.04 6.33 10.10
CA PHE A 65 -2.70 7.31 9.23
C PHE A 65 -3.27 8.51 9.99
N TYR A 66 -3.65 8.32 11.26
CA TYR A 66 -4.04 9.44 12.11
C TYR A 66 -2.89 10.40 12.37
N ILE A 67 -1.69 9.89 12.69
CA ILE A 67 -0.52 10.75 12.88
C ILE A 67 -0.04 11.38 11.57
N VAL A 68 -0.19 10.72 10.41
CA VAL A 68 0.08 11.33 9.09
C VAL A 68 -0.78 12.59 8.89
N LYS A 69 -2.09 12.51 9.13
CA LYS A 69 -3.00 13.69 9.08
C LYS A 69 -2.53 14.80 10.02
N LYS A 70 -2.09 14.45 11.23
CA LYS A 70 -1.63 15.43 12.22
C LYS A 70 -0.30 16.07 11.83
N THR A 71 0.62 15.31 11.25
CA THR A 71 1.88 15.83 10.69
C THR A 71 1.61 16.89 9.63
N LEU A 72 0.67 16.63 8.71
CA LEU A 72 0.28 17.62 7.69
C LEU A 72 -0.32 18.88 8.31
N LYS A 73 -1.11 18.75 9.37
CA LYS A 73 -1.64 19.90 10.11
C LYS A 73 -0.53 20.71 10.79
N ILE A 74 0.41 20.05 11.44
CA ILE A 74 1.56 20.70 12.09
C ILE A 74 2.41 21.45 11.06
N ALA A 75 2.65 20.85 9.90
CA ALA A 75 3.45 21.49 8.85
C ALA A 75 2.78 22.73 8.22
N LYS A 76 1.44 22.84 8.31
CA LYS A 76 0.70 24.05 7.92
C LYS A 76 0.74 25.15 9.00
N THR A 77 0.98 24.81 10.26
CA THR A 77 1.10 25.80 11.34
C THR A 77 2.44 26.53 11.30
N GLU A 78 2.37 27.86 11.44
CA GLU A 78 3.55 28.70 11.62
C GLU A 78 4.07 28.53 13.05
N TYR A 79 5.33 28.09 13.15
CA TYR A 79 6.07 28.02 14.41
C TYR A 79 7.13 29.11 14.38
N VAL A 80 7.22 29.89 15.44
CA VAL A 80 8.25 30.95 15.57
C VAL A 80 9.64 30.35 15.75
N MET A 81 9.74 29.15 16.33
CA MET A 81 10.99 28.43 16.57
C MET A 81 10.93 26.99 16.03
N ASP A 82 12.00 26.54 15.35
CA ASP A 82 12.12 25.18 14.81
C ASP A 82 12.10 24.10 15.90
N GLU A 83 12.60 24.40 17.10
CA GLU A 83 12.56 23.48 18.24
C GLU A 83 11.14 23.12 18.67
N ASP A 84 10.22 24.08 18.64
CA ASP A 84 8.83 23.87 19.05
C ASP A 84 8.10 22.99 18.03
N ARG A 85 8.42 23.16 16.75
CA ARG A 85 7.95 22.27 15.68
C ARG A 85 8.49 20.86 15.85
N ALA A 86 9.78 20.69 16.16
CA ALA A 86 10.38 19.37 16.39
C ALA A 86 9.77 18.66 17.61
N LYS A 87 9.54 19.39 18.72
CA LYS A 87 8.84 18.86 19.91
C LYS A 87 7.41 18.45 19.58
N ALA A 88 6.69 19.26 18.80
CA ALA A 88 5.34 18.94 18.37
C ALA A 88 5.30 17.65 17.52
N LEU A 89 6.23 17.48 16.58
CA LEU A 89 6.35 16.27 15.77
C LEU A 89 6.70 15.02 16.61
N LEU A 90 7.64 15.13 17.55
CA LEU A 90 7.97 14.04 18.47
C LEU A 90 6.78 13.65 19.36
N SER A 91 5.96 14.62 19.77
CA SER A 91 4.76 14.37 20.56
C SER A 91 3.69 13.58 19.80
N LEU A 92 3.72 13.57 18.45
CA LEU A 92 2.75 12.82 17.63
C LEU A 92 2.82 11.31 17.89
N MET A 93 3.99 10.77 18.22
CA MET A 93 4.15 9.35 18.54
C MET A 93 3.25 8.94 19.72
N LYS A 94 3.03 9.85 20.68
CA LYS A 94 2.13 9.62 21.81
C LYS A 94 0.65 9.65 21.42
N GLN A 95 0.32 10.11 20.21
CA GLN A 95 -1.05 10.17 19.70
C GLN A 95 -1.45 8.92 18.89
N ILE A 96 -0.53 7.97 18.66
CA ILE A 96 -0.84 6.69 18.01
C ILE A 96 -1.99 5.97 18.72
N PRO A 97 -1.99 5.79 20.07
CA PRO A 97 -3.11 5.14 20.76
C PRO A 97 -4.46 5.86 20.58
N ALA A 98 -4.45 7.20 20.49
CA ALA A 98 -5.67 7.96 20.23
C ALA A 98 -6.21 7.71 18.81
N GLY A 99 -5.31 7.59 17.82
CA GLY A 99 -5.66 7.18 16.45
C GLY A 99 -6.25 5.77 16.40
N ILE A 100 -5.63 4.82 17.12
CA ILE A 100 -6.14 3.45 17.28
C ILE A 100 -7.54 3.48 17.87
N GLY A 101 -7.73 4.07 19.06
CA GLY A 101 -9.03 4.11 19.71
C GLY A 101 -10.13 4.75 18.86
N LYS A 102 -9.76 5.72 18.00
CA LYS A 102 -10.70 6.41 17.13
C LYS A 102 -11.06 5.64 15.86
N TYR A 103 -10.12 4.93 15.23
CA TYR A 103 -10.32 4.35 13.89
C TYR A 103 -10.15 2.83 13.81
N PHE A 104 -9.81 2.14 14.91
CA PHE A 104 -9.54 0.70 14.90
C PHE A 104 -10.67 -0.13 14.25
N VAL A 105 -11.91 0.05 14.72
CA VAL A 105 -13.08 -0.67 14.17
C VAL A 105 -13.31 -0.31 12.70
N THR A 106 -13.10 0.95 12.32
CA THR A 106 -13.19 1.39 10.93
C THR A 106 -12.17 0.68 10.04
N PHE A 107 -10.91 0.56 10.46
CA PHE A 107 -9.86 -0.10 9.68
C PHE A 107 -10.01 -1.63 9.66
N LEU A 108 -10.56 -2.23 10.72
CA LEU A 108 -10.98 -3.63 10.69
C LEU A 108 -12.09 -3.85 9.65
N GLY A 109 -13.14 -3.03 9.69
CA GLY A 109 -14.22 -3.07 8.69
C GLY A 109 -13.69 -2.84 7.28
N MET A 110 -12.83 -1.83 7.09
CA MET A 110 -12.18 -1.56 5.81
C MET A 110 -11.40 -2.77 5.31
N SER A 111 -10.60 -3.43 6.16
CA SER A 111 -9.83 -4.62 5.79
C SER A 111 -10.73 -5.77 5.33
N LEU A 112 -11.83 -6.03 6.04
CA LEU A 112 -12.81 -7.06 5.64
C LEU A 112 -13.50 -6.73 4.31
N PHE A 113 -13.92 -5.47 4.13
CA PHE A 113 -14.48 -5.02 2.84
C PHE A 113 -13.46 -5.09 1.72
N ALA A 114 -12.19 -4.76 1.98
CA ALA A 114 -11.12 -4.87 1.00
C ALA A 114 -10.92 -6.31 0.56
N LEU A 115 -10.89 -7.29 1.48
CA LEU A 115 -10.83 -8.72 1.15
C LEU A 115 -11.98 -9.15 0.24
N LEU A 116 -13.21 -8.70 0.54
CA LEU A 116 -14.38 -8.98 -0.30
C LEU A 116 -14.23 -8.36 -1.70
N ILE A 117 -13.80 -7.10 -1.78
CA ILE A 117 -13.57 -6.41 -3.06
C ILE A 117 -12.50 -7.14 -3.87
N PHE A 118 -11.37 -7.52 -3.25
CA PHE A 118 -10.31 -8.28 -3.91
C PHE A 118 -10.79 -9.63 -4.41
N ALA A 119 -11.58 -10.36 -3.62
CA ALA A 119 -12.14 -11.66 -4.02
C ALA A 119 -13.09 -11.53 -5.21
N LEU A 120 -14.04 -10.59 -5.16
CA LEU A 120 -14.99 -10.35 -6.25
C LEU A 120 -14.29 -9.85 -7.52
N TYR A 121 -13.38 -8.88 -7.37
CA TYR A 121 -12.62 -8.33 -8.49
C TYR A 121 -11.70 -9.39 -9.12
N GLY A 122 -11.01 -10.19 -8.30
CA GLY A 122 -10.19 -11.31 -8.76
C GLY A 122 -11.00 -12.33 -9.56
N ALA A 123 -12.19 -12.70 -9.07
CA ALA A 123 -13.10 -13.60 -9.80
C ALA A 123 -13.56 -13.02 -11.14
N LEU A 124 -13.85 -11.71 -11.20
CA LEU A 124 -14.23 -11.02 -12.43
C LEU A 124 -13.07 -11.01 -13.44
N VAL A 125 -11.87 -10.63 -13.00
CA VAL A 125 -10.66 -10.60 -13.83
C VAL A 125 -10.32 -12.00 -14.35
N TYR A 126 -10.46 -13.02 -13.50
CA TYR A 126 -10.24 -14.40 -13.90
C TYR A 126 -11.24 -14.86 -14.96
N LYS A 127 -12.55 -14.58 -14.79
CA LYS A 127 -13.56 -14.89 -15.82
C LYS A 127 -13.29 -14.15 -17.12
N PHE A 128 -12.89 -12.89 -17.04
CA PHE A 128 -12.50 -12.09 -18.20
C PHE A 128 -11.30 -12.70 -18.92
N GLY A 129 -10.25 -13.09 -18.18
CA GLY A 129 -9.07 -13.75 -18.74
C GLY A 129 -9.39 -15.08 -19.40
N LEU A 130 -10.23 -15.91 -18.79
CA LEU A 130 -10.67 -17.16 -19.42
C LEU A 130 -11.42 -16.94 -20.74
N HIS A 131 -12.24 -15.89 -20.83
CA HIS A 131 -13.01 -15.60 -22.04
C HIS A 131 -12.15 -15.07 -23.19
N PHE A 132 -11.17 -14.19 -22.89
CA PHE A 132 -10.39 -13.50 -23.93
C PHE A 132 -9.02 -14.12 -24.21
N ILE A 133 -8.39 -14.75 -23.22
CA ILE A 133 -7.03 -15.32 -23.32
C ILE A 133 -7.10 -16.84 -23.42
N GLY A 134 -8.04 -17.48 -22.72
CA GLY A 134 -8.15 -18.94 -22.61
C GLY A 134 -7.47 -19.51 -21.36
N SER A 135 -7.56 -20.82 -21.18
CA SER A 135 -6.93 -21.53 -20.07
C SER A 135 -5.43 -21.71 -20.30
N ILE A 136 -4.66 -21.63 -19.22
CA ILE A 136 -3.30 -22.13 -19.19
C ILE A 136 -3.31 -23.37 -18.30
N ASP A 137 -3.38 -24.54 -18.93
CA ASP A 137 -3.49 -25.81 -18.22
C ASP A 137 -2.11 -26.27 -17.73
N PHE A 138 -1.62 -25.62 -16.67
CA PHE A 138 -0.46 -26.10 -15.93
C PHE A 138 -0.88 -27.05 -14.81
N THR A 139 -0.20 -28.17 -14.70
CA THR A 139 -0.41 -29.07 -13.57
C THR A 139 0.12 -28.42 -12.27
N PRO A 140 -0.51 -28.70 -11.11
CA PRO A 140 -0.01 -28.21 -9.83
C PRO A 140 1.45 -28.61 -9.54
N ALA A 141 1.89 -29.76 -10.05
CA ALA A 141 3.27 -30.23 -9.94
C ALA A 141 4.26 -29.38 -10.74
N GLN A 142 3.89 -28.95 -11.95
CA GLN A 142 4.71 -28.05 -12.77
C GLN A 142 4.87 -26.68 -12.10
N ILE A 143 3.77 -26.12 -11.59
CA ILE A 143 3.81 -24.83 -10.88
C ILE A 143 4.67 -24.95 -9.62
N LYS A 144 4.48 -26.00 -8.81
CA LYS A 144 5.27 -26.24 -7.61
C LYS A 144 6.76 -26.41 -7.90
N GLY A 145 7.10 -27.14 -8.97
CA GLY A 145 8.48 -27.30 -9.43
C GLY A 145 9.10 -25.98 -9.89
N ALA A 146 8.38 -25.19 -10.68
CA ALA A 146 8.84 -23.90 -11.17
C ALA A 146 9.12 -22.89 -10.04
N MET A 147 8.37 -22.96 -8.94
CA MET A 147 8.56 -22.08 -7.77
C MET A 147 9.70 -22.49 -6.83
N ALA A 148 10.39 -23.62 -7.10
CA ALA A 148 11.43 -24.13 -6.21
C ALA A 148 12.72 -23.29 -6.24
N SER A 149 13.11 -22.79 -7.41
CA SER A 149 14.26 -21.90 -7.58
C SER A 149 14.13 -21.02 -8.82
N PRO A 150 14.90 -19.91 -8.92
CA PRO A 150 14.96 -19.12 -10.15
C PRO A 150 15.39 -19.91 -11.39
N GLN A 151 16.24 -20.93 -11.21
CA GLN A 151 16.69 -21.82 -12.27
C GLN A 151 15.58 -22.75 -12.74
N ASP A 152 14.79 -23.28 -11.81
CA ASP A 152 13.64 -24.14 -12.13
C ASP A 152 12.52 -23.34 -12.80
N MET A 153 12.33 -22.08 -12.41
CA MET A 153 11.43 -21.16 -13.13
C MET A 153 11.90 -20.92 -14.56
N LYS A 154 13.20 -20.71 -14.78
CA LYS A 154 13.76 -20.55 -16.13
C LYS A 154 13.56 -21.82 -16.96
N ALA A 155 13.89 -22.98 -16.41
CA ALA A 155 13.70 -24.27 -17.10
C ALA A 155 12.23 -24.53 -17.43
N PHE A 156 11.31 -24.15 -16.54
CA PHE A 156 9.88 -24.22 -16.78
C PHE A 156 9.48 -23.32 -17.95
N LEU A 157 9.88 -22.04 -17.95
CA LEU A 157 9.58 -21.11 -19.04
C LEU A 157 10.16 -21.57 -20.39
N ASP A 158 11.38 -22.11 -20.39
CA ASP A 158 12.04 -22.65 -21.58
C ASP A 158 11.32 -23.92 -22.12
N SER A 159 10.56 -24.63 -21.28
CA SER A 159 9.79 -25.82 -21.66
C SER A 159 8.41 -25.50 -22.29
N LEU A 160 7.96 -24.24 -22.21
CA LEU A 160 6.65 -23.83 -22.68
C LEU A 160 6.62 -23.65 -24.20
N THR A 161 5.48 -23.97 -24.81
CA THR A 161 5.26 -23.65 -26.23
C THR A 161 5.16 -22.13 -26.42
N PRO A 162 5.44 -21.59 -27.62
CA PRO A 162 5.28 -20.16 -27.90
C PRO A 162 3.86 -19.64 -27.59
N GLU A 163 2.84 -20.47 -27.82
CA GLU A 163 1.44 -20.19 -27.51
C GLU A 163 1.20 -20.07 -25.99
N GLN A 164 1.77 -20.97 -25.20
CA GLN A 164 1.70 -20.93 -23.74
C GLN A 164 2.43 -19.72 -23.17
N ILE A 165 3.58 -19.34 -23.73
CA ILE A 165 4.32 -18.13 -23.34
C ILE A 165 3.49 -16.88 -23.63
N TYR A 166 2.85 -16.81 -24.81
CA TYR A 166 1.99 -15.69 -25.17
C TYR A 166 0.77 -15.58 -24.25
N ALA A 167 0.11 -16.70 -23.95
CA ALA A 167 -1.00 -16.74 -23.01
C ALA A 167 -0.56 -16.30 -21.61
N LEU A 168 0.57 -16.81 -21.12
CA LEU A 168 1.14 -16.43 -19.82
C LEU A 168 1.46 -14.94 -19.74
N GLY A 169 2.08 -14.38 -20.79
CA GLY A 169 2.35 -12.95 -20.89
C GLY A 169 1.06 -12.11 -20.88
N SER A 170 0.04 -12.55 -21.60
CA SER A 170 -1.28 -11.89 -21.65
C SER A 170 -1.98 -11.92 -20.29
N TRP A 171 -1.93 -13.05 -19.59
CA TRP A 171 -2.47 -13.17 -18.23
C TRP A 171 -1.73 -12.27 -17.24
N ASN A 172 -0.40 -12.21 -17.32
CA ASN A 172 0.39 -11.30 -16.49
C ASN A 172 0.02 -9.83 -16.75
N LEU A 173 -0.07 -9.42 -18.02
CA LEU A 173 -0.51 -8.07 -18.39
C LEU A 173 -1.92 -7.76 -17.91
N LEU A 174 -2.86 -8.71 -18.02
CA LEU A 174 -4.22 -8.56 -17.51
C LEU A 174 -4.22 -8.34 -16.00
N PHE A 175 -3.50 -9.17 -15.24
CA PHE A 175 -3.41 -9.00 -13.79
C PHE A 175 -2.72 -7.69 -13.39
N MET A 176 -1.67 -7.29 -14.09
CA MET A 176 -1.00 -6.00 -13.87
C MET A 176 -1.92 -4.82 -14.15
N ALA A 177 -2.63 -4.82 -15.27
CA ALA A 177 -3.59 -3.78 -15.62
C ALA A 177 -4.76 -3.73 -14.62
N ALA A 178 -5.28 -4.90 -14.26
CA ALA A 178 -6.39 -5.02 -13.32
C ALA A 178 -6.00 -4.54 -11.92
N THR A 179 -4.85 -4.96 -11.39
CA THR A 179 -4.36 -4.51 -10.08
C THR A 179 -4.05 -3.02 -10.07
N SER A 180 -3.51 -2.47 -11.18
CA SER A 180 -3.30 -1.03 -11.34
C SER A 180 -4.61 -0.25 -11.32
N LEU A 181 -5.63 -0.73 -12.05
CA LEU A 181 -6.96 -0.13 -12.05
C LEU A 181 -7.57 -0.13 -10.65
N LEU A 182 -7.53 -1.26 -9.94
CA LEU A 182 -8.06 -1.34 -8.59
C LEU A 182 -7.30 -0.41 -7.63
N SER A 183 -5.97 -0.36 -7.73
CA SER A 183 -5.13 0.54 -6.92
C SER A 183 -5.48 2.01 -7.15
N PHE A 184 -5.75 2.39 -8.40
CA PHE A 184 -6.22 3.74 -8.74
C PHE A 184 -7.56 4.03 -8.08
N LEU A 185 -8.55 3.13 -8.24
CA LEU A 185 -9.89 3.29 -7.69
C LEU A 185 -9.89 3.41 -6.15
N LEU A 186 -8.99 2.71 -5.46
CA LEU A 186 -8.92 2.70 -3.99
C LEU A 186 -7.97 3.75 -3.41
N MET A 187 -7.23 4.49 -4.24
CA MET A 187 -6.17 5.42 -3.82
C MET A 187 -6.62 6.44 -2.76
N LEU A 188 -7.84 6.97 -2.87
CA LEU A 188 -8.36 8.00 -1.96
C LEU A 188 -9.20 7.45 -0.79
N TRP A 189 -9.33 6.13 -0.66
CA TRP A 189 -10.21 5.52 0.34
C TRP A 189 -9.75 5.80 1.78
N ILE A 190 -8.46 5.62 2.05
CA ILE A 190 -7.88 5.85 3.38
C ILE A 190 -7.95 7.33 3.80
N PRO A 191 -7.55 8.30 2.94
CA PRO A 191 -7.76 9.72 3.25
C PRO A 191 -9.23 10.07 3.52
N GLU A 192 -10.18 9.55 2.75
CA GLU A 192 -11.61 9.79 2.99
C GLU A 192 -12.05 9.30 4.37
N ILE A 193 -11.57 8.12 4.80
CA ILE A 193 -11.82 7.58 6.14
C ILE A 193 -11.33 8.53 7.24
N ILE A 194 -10.11 9.03 7.08
CA ILE A 194 -9.41 9.80 8.11
C ILE A 194 -9.90 11.26 8.17
N TYR A 195 -10.28 11.85 7.04
CA TYR A 195 -10.70 13.24 6.97
C TYR A 195 -12.20 13.45 7.10
N GLN A 196 -13.03 12.57 6.55
CA GLN A 196 -14.45 12.87 6.31
C GLN A 196 -15.42 11.93 7.03
N THR A 197 -15.26 10.60 6.91
CA THR A 197 -16.23 9.66 7.50
C THR A 197 -15.59 8.37 7.99
N GLN A 198 -15.94 7.96 9.21
CA GLN A 198 -15.45 6.71 9.79
C GLN A 198 -16.16 5.46 9.28
N ASN A 199 -17.21 5.59 8.47
CA ASN A 199 -17.86 4.45 7.85
C ASN A 199 -17.06 4.04 6.59
N PRO A 200 -16.44 2.85 6.56
CA PRO A 200 -15.54 2.47 5.46
C PRO A 200 -16.29 2.31 4.13
N VAL A 201 -17.55 1.89 4.14
CA VAL A 201 -18.37 1.72 2.93
C VAL A 201 -18.74 3.08 2.35
N ILE A 202 -19.24 4.00 3.19
CA ILE A 202 -19.57 5.35 2.75
C ILE A 202 -18.30 6.08 2.26
N ALA A 203 -17.18 5.87 2.94
CA ALA A 203 -15.89 6.41 2.51
C ALA A 203 -15.48 5.89 1.12
N LEU A 204 -15.70 4.61 0.82
CA LEU A 204 -15.40 4.05 -0.51
C LEU A 204 -16.20 4.75 -1.62
N PHE A 205 -17.52 4.90 -1.44
CA PHE A 205 -18.35 5.56 -2.45
C PHE A 205 -17.99 7.04 -2.62
N LYS A 206 -17.72 7.75 -1.53
CA LYS A 206 -17.32 9.16 -1.57
C LYS A 206 -15.94 9.34 -2.21
N SER A 207 -14.98 8.48 -1.89
CA SER A 207 -13.63 8.54 -2.45
C SER A 207 -13.63 8.28 -3.95
N LEU A 208 -14.41 7.29 -4.42
CA LEU A 208 -14.63 7.03 -5.84
C LEU A 208 -15.25 8.24 -6.53
N LYS A 209 -16.32 8.83 -5.96
CA LYS A 209 -16.94 10.03 -6.51
C LYS A 209 -15.93 11.17 -6.65
N LYS A 210 -15.14 11.45 -5.62
CA LYS A 210 -14.12 12.52 -5.65
C LYS A 210 -13.01 12.27 -6.67
N LEU A 211 -12.58 11.01 -6.78
CA LEU A 211 -11.60 10.59 -7.78
C LEU A 211 -12.06 10.93 -9.19
N PHE A 212 -13.32 10.67 -9.53
CA PHE A 212 -13.86 11.00 -10.86
C PHE A 212 -14.19 12.49 -11.04
N VAL A 213 -14.53 13.22 -9.97
CA VAL A 213 -14.73 14.69 -10.04
C VAL A 213 -13.43 15.42 -10.39
N LYS A 214 -12.27 14.96 -9.88
CA LYS A 214 -10.94 15.53 -10.19
C LYS A 214 -10.10 14.57 -11.02
N PHE A 215 -10.72 13.85 -11.96
CA PHE A 215 -10.10 12.74 -12.69
C PHE A 215 -8.72 13.04 -13.29
N PRO A 216 -8.48 14.14 -14.03
CA PRO A 216 -7.17 14.37 -14.63
C PRO A 216 -6.06 14.56 -13.60
N LYS A 217 -6.35 15.23 -12.48
CA LYS A 217 -5.39 15.43 -11.39
C LYS A 217 -5.12 14.13 -10.63
N ALA A 218 -6.17 13.35 -10.36
CA ALA A 218 -6.06 12.05 -9.70
C ALA A 218 -5.27 11.06 -10.57
N LEU A 219 -5.52 11.05 -11.88
CA LEU A 219 -4.79 10.21 -12.84
C LEU A 219 -3.31 10.61 -12.90
N LEU A 220 -3.00 11.90 -12.98
CA LEU A 220 -1.62 12.38 -13.00
C LEU A 220 -0.89 12.08 -11.68
N LEU A 221 -1.58 12.15 -10.54
CA LEU A 221 -1.05 11.69 -9.26
C LEU A 221 -0.72 10.20 -9.28
N PHE A 222 -1.65 9.38 -9.77
CA PHE A 222 -1.46 7.93 -9.84
C PHE A 222 -0.30 7.55 -10.77
N VAL A 223 -0.25 8.12 -11.98
CA VAL A 223 0.86 7.90 -12.93
C VAL A 223 2.20 8.27 -12.31
N TYR A 224 2.26 9.37 -11.55
CA TYR A 224 3.47 9.77 -10.85
C TYR A 224 3.88 8.76 -9.77
N ILE A 225 2.95 8.30 -8.94
CA ILE A 225 3.22 7.29 -7.90
C ILE A 225 3.69 5.97 -8.54
N THR A 226 3.02 5.52 -9.61
CA THR A 226 3.40 4.32 -10.36
C THR A 226 4.80 4.45 -10.96
N PHE A 227 5.11 5.60 -11.57
CA PHE A 227 6.44 5.86 -12.10
C PHE A 227 7.52 5.76 -11.02
N LEU A 228 7.30 6.36 -9.85
CA LEU A 228 8.25 6.27 -8.74
C LEU A 228 8.41 4.84 -8.22
N ASN A 229 7.32 4.06 -8.16
CA ASN A 229 7.37 2.66 -7.77
C ASN A 229 8.22 1.83 -8.76
N ILE A 230 8.10 2.09 -10.06
CA ILE A 230 8.93 1.45 -11.09
C ILE A 230 10.42 1.80 -10.89
N VAL A 231 10.73 3.08 -10.66
CA VAL A 231 12.11 3.55 -10.42
C VAL A 231 12.74 2.84 -9.23
N ILE A 232 11.99 2.68 -8.14
CA ILE A 232 12.50 2.05 -6.93
C ILE A 232 12.61 0.53 -7.07
N SER A 233 11.64 -0.09 -7.74
CA SER A 233 11.70 -1.51 -8.07
C SER A 233 12.95 -1.83 -8.90
N PHE A 234 13.26 -0.98 -9.90
CA PHE A 234 14.48 -1.10 -10.70
C PHE A 234 15.75 -0.90 -9.86
N ALA A 235 15.78 0.10 -8.98
CA ALA A 235 16.92 0.32 -8.07
C ALA A 235 17.15 -0.89 -7.14
N ASN A 236 16.07 -1.48 -6.61
CA ASN A 236 16.13 -2.66 -5.75
C ASN A 236 16.72 -3.90 -6.44
N THR A 237 16.53 -4.06 -7.75
CA THR A 237 17.12 -5.20 -8.50
C THR A 237 18.65 -5.23 -8.40
N PHE A 238 19.32 -4.07 -8.41
CA PHE A 238 20.78 -3.99 -8.29
C PHE A 238 21.27 -4.07 -6.85
N ALA A 239 20.39 -3.83 -5.87
CA ALA A 239 20.69 -3.82 -4.45
C ALA A 239 21.12 -5.19 -3.90
N VAL A 240 20.47 -6.25 -4.39
CA VAL A 240 20.59 -7.63 -3.86
C VAL A 240 22.00 -8.17 -4.02
N LEU A 241 22.78 -7.62 -4.94
CA LEU A 241 24.15 -8.05 -5.23
C LEU A 241 25.17 -7.59 -4.18
N HIS A 242 24.85 -6.59 -3.34
CA HIS A 242 25.80 -6.05 -2.38
C HIS A 242 25.12 -5.65 -1.05
N PRO A 243 25.49 -6.25 0.11
CA PRO A 243 24.79 -6.04 1.39
C PRO A 243 24.67 -4.57 1.85
N ILE A 244 25.71 -3.76 1.63
CA ILE A 244 25.71 -2.33 1.98
C ILE A 244 24.73 -1.54 1.10
N ILE A 245 24.71 -1.82 -0.21
CA ILE A 245 23.82 -1.16 -1.17
C ILE A 245 22.36 -1.55 -0.85
N TYR A 246 22.12 -2.80 -0.48
CA TYR A 246 20.84 -3.28 0.00
C TYR A 246 20.33 -2.50 1.23
N MET A 247 21.18 -2.28 2.24
CA MET A 247 20.79 -1.52 3.44
C MET A 247 20.41 -0.07 3.11
N ILE A 248 21.17 0.59 2.23
CA ILE A 248 20.90 1.96 1.79
C ILE A 248 19.58 2.01 1.02
N LEU A 249 19.35 1.07 0.09
CA LEU A 249 18.13 1.03 -0.72
C LEU A 249 16.89 0.70 0.10
N MET A 250 17.01 -0.14 1.14
CA MET A 250 15.91 -0.34 2.10
C MET A 250 15.54 0.95 2.83
N THR A 251 16.52 1.77 3.22
CA THR A 251 16.25 3.08 3.85
C THR A 251 15.50 4.01 2.88
N ILE A 252 15.94 4.05 1.62
CA ILE A 252 15.27 4.82 0.55
C ILE A 252 13.84 4.30 0.31
N TYR A 253 13.64 2.99 0.35
CA TYR A 253 12.32 2.37 0.19
C TYR A 253 11.35 2.80 1.30
N PHE A 254 11.79 2.78 2.56
CA PHE A 254 10.97 3.27 3.68
C PHE A 254 10.63 4.75 3.56
N TYR A 255 11.62 5.57 3.23
CA TYR A 255 11.40 6.99 2.95
C TYR A 255 10.33 7.17 1.87
N PHE A 256 10.41 6.38 0.80
CA PHE A 256 9.48 6.46 -0.30
C PHE A 256 8.04 6.04 0.08
N LEU A 257 7.88 5.00 0.89
CA LEU A 257 6.56 4.62 1.40
C LEU A 257 5.91 5.76 2.18
N VAL A 258 6.67 6.43 3.05
CA VAL A 258 6.19 7.62 3.77
C VAL A 258 5.88 8.74 2.79
N TYR A 259 6.74 8.98 1.79
CA TYR A 259 6.51 9.98 0.75
C TYR A 259 5.19 9.77 0.03
N VAL A 260 4.92 8.56 -0.46
CA VAL A 260 3.66 8.24 -1.19
C VAL A 260 2.44 8.49 -0.30
N VAL A 261 2.49 8.07 0.96
CA VAL A 261 1.37 8.27 1.89
C VAL A 261 1.16 9.75 2.20
N VAL A 262 2.22 10.49 2.51
CA VAL A 262 2.17 11.95 2.73
C VAL A 262 1.65 12.65 1.48
N LEU A 263 2.09 12.24 0.29
CA LEU A 263 1.68 12.80 -0.99
C LEU A 263 0.18 12.62 -1.24
N ILE A 264 -0.34 11.40 -1.05
CA ILE A 264 -1.78 11.11 -1.23
C ILE A 264 -2.61 11.91 -0.23
N PHE A 265 -2.20 11.94 1.05
CA PHE A 265 -2.91 12.69 2.08
C PHE A 265 -2.87 14.20 1.82
N TYR A 266 -1.72 14.73 1.43
CA TYR A 266 -1.55 16.16 1.11
C TYR A 266 -2.36 16.56 -0.13
N TYR A 267 -2.37 15.71 -1.17
CA TYR A 267 -3.24 15.91 -2.32
C TYR A 267 -4.71 15.94 -1.93
N TYR A 268 -5.14 14.98 -1.12
CA TYR A 268 -6.52 14.90 -0.69
C TYR A 268 -6.92 16.12 0.14
N ASP A 269 -6.06 16.55 1.06
CA ASP A 269 -6.29 17.69 1.93
C ASP A 269 -6.42 18.99 1.14
N THR A 270 -5.48 19.22 0.21
CA THR A 270 -5.45 20.44 -0.61
C THR A 270 -6.59 20.54 -1.64
N GLU A 271 -7.06 19.43 -2.20
CA GLU A 271 -8.10 19.46 -3.23
C GLU A 271 -9.53 19.34 -2.68
N PHE A 272 -9.71 18.80 -1.47
CA PHE A 272 -11.04 18.47 -0.94
C PHE A 272 -11.35 19.01 0.46
N ASN A 273 -10.36 19.46 1.23
CA ASN A 273 -10.58 20.03 2.56
C ASN A 273 -10.18 21.51 2.67
N ASP A 274 -9.19 21.97 1.90
CA ASP A 274 -8.78 23.39 1.84
C ASP A 274 -9.69 24.25 0.91
N VAL A 275 -10.97 23.87 0.71
CA VAL A 275 -11.94 24.64 -0.12
C VAL A 275 -12.84 25.55 0.75
N GLU A 276 -12.48 25.78 2.00
CA GLU A 276 -13.11 26.78 2.86
C GLU A 276 -12.05 27.72 3.44
N GLU A 277 -11.67 28.73 2.65
CA GLU A 277 -11.54 30.12 3.08
C GLU A 277 -12.22 31.03 2.05
#